data_AF-A0A7Y1Z2R7-F1
#
_entry.id   AF-A0A7Y1Z2R7-F1
#
_cell.length_a   1.000
_cell.length_b   1.000
_cell.length_c   1.000
_cell.angle_alpha   90.00
_cell.angle_beta   90.00
_cell.angle_gamma   90.00
#
_symmetry.space_group_name_H-M   'P 1'
#
loop_
_entity.id
_entity.type
_entity.pdbx_description
1 polymer ?
#
loop_
_entity_poly.entity_id
_entity_poly.type
_entity_poly.pdbx_seq_one_letter_code
_entity_poly.pdbx_strand_id
1 'polypeptide(L)'
;MTAVLLRQPMRWMRGMMLKHMPMMMTCGQFEDFILAYLEDDLTERQTFVFELHLKVCRECREYLDAYRRTIELSKQAFEHPDRPVPAEVPEDLVKAVLDARDA
;
A
#
# COMPACT_ATOMS: atom_id res chain seq x y z
N MET A 1 7.99 -17.32 21.39
CA MET A 1 8.22 -17.94 20.06
C MET A 1 6.95 -18.66 19.62
N THR A 2 5.88 -17.94 19.33
CA THR A 2 4.56 -18.51 19.00
C THR A 2 4.45 -18.75 17.49
N ALA A 3 4.73 -20.00 17.13
CA ALA A 3 4.29 -20.74 15.94
C ALA A 3 3.66 -19.93 14.78
N VAL A 4 4.48 -19.45 13.85
CA VAL A 4 4.08 -19.09 12.48
C VAL A 4 4.26 -20.33 11.58
N LEU A 5 3.50 -21.39 11.83
CA LEU A 5 3.54 -22.60 11.00
C LEU A 5 2.16 -23.24 10.92
N LEU A 6 1.27 -22.67 10.11
CA LEU A 6 0.15 -23.39 9.51
C LEU A 6 -0.16 -22.73 8.16
N ARG A 7 0.50 -23.25 7.13
CA ARG A 7 0.31 -22.93 5.72
C ARG A 7 -1.12 -23.31 5.35
N GLN A 8 -2.02 -22.34 5.39
CA GLN A 8 -3.47 -22.55 5.20
C GLN A 8 -3.73 -23.01 3.76
N PRO A 9 -4.26 -24.22 3.51
CA PRO A 9 -4.45 -24.77 2.16
C PRO A 9 -5.41 -23.94 1.29
N MET A 10 -6.24 -23.11 1.93
CA MET A 10 -7.21 -22.23 1.26
C MET A 10 -6.61 -20.97 0.64
N ARG A 11 -5.43 -20.52 1.10
CA ARG A 11 -4.73 -19.34 0.52
C ARG A 11 -4.27 -19.60 -0.91
N TRP A 12 -3.74 -20.79 -1.17
CA TRP A 12 -3.30 -21.21 -2.49
C TRP A 12 -4.46 -21.42 -3.46
N MET A 13 -5.57 -21.99 -2.98
CA MET A 13 -6.76 -22.22 -3.81
C MET A 13 -7.42 -20.91 -4.26
N ARG A 14 -7.61 -19.93 -3.36
CA ARG A 14 -8.15 -18.60 -3.74
C ARG A 14 -7.22 -17.85 -4.70
N GLY A 15 -5.91 -17.91 -4.44
CA GLY A 15 -4.91 -17.33 -5.33
C GLY A 15 -4.94 -17.94 -6.74
N MET A 16 -5.05 -19.26 -6.87
CA MET A 16 -5.17 -19.92 -8.16
C MET A 16 -6.48 -19.63 -8.88
N MET A 17 -7.62 -19.66 -8.18
CA MET A 17 -8.93 -19.41 -8.81
C MET A 17 -9.02 -17.99 -9.39
N LEU A 18 -8.50 -16.99 -8.67
CA LEU A 18 -8.50 -15.60 -9.12
C LEU A 18 -7.44 -15.33 -10.21
N LYS A 19 -6.30 -16.03 -10.18
CA LYS A 19 -5.23 -15.89 -11.18
C LYS A 19 -5.66 -16.32 -12.59
N HIS A 20 -6.62 -17.24 -12.69
CA HIS A 20 -7.05 -17.80 -13.97
C HIS A 20 -8.42 -17.29 -14.45
N MET A 21 -9.07 -16.38 -13.70
CA MET A 21 -10.30 -15.74 -14.15
C MET A 21 -9.96 -14.49 -14.97
N PRO A 22 -10.31 -14.43 -16.27
CA PRO A 22 -10.12 -13.21 -17.05
C PRO A 22 -10.92 -12.07 -16.42
N MET A 23 -10.25 -10.95 -16.13
CA MET A 23 -10.73 -9.74 -15.43
C MET A 23 -10.57 -9.67 -13.90
N MET A 24 -9.90 -10.61 -13.23
CA MET A 24 -9.58 -10.49 -11.79
C MET A 24 -8.09 -10.17 -11.56
N MET A 25 -7.80 -9.22 -10.66
CA MET A 25 -6.44 -8.99 -10.19
C MET A 25 -6.01 -10.05 -9.18
N THR A 26 -4.71 -10.37 -9.20
CA THR A 26 -4.08 -11.23 -8.19
C THR A 26 -3.77 -10.44 -6.91
N CYS A 27 -3.54 -11.14 -5.79
CA CYS A 27 -3.11 -10.47 -4.56
C CYS A 27 -1.76 -9.74 -4.72
N GLY A 28 -0.84 -10.25 -5.55
CA GLY A 28 0.43 -9.55 -5.81
C GLY A 28 0.21 -8.22 -6.55
N GLN A 29 -0.61 -8.24 -7.61
CA GLN A 29 -0.99 -7.02 -8.31
C GLN A 29 -1.75 -6.05 -7.40
N PHE A 30 -2.58 -6.56 -6.49
CA PHE A 30 -3.24 -5.73 -5.49
C PHE A 30 -2.21 -4.98 -4.65
N GLU A 31 -1.17 -5.66 -4.13
CA GLU A 31 -0.09 -5.04 -3.35
C GLU A 31 0.62 -3.93 -4.12
N ASP A 32 0.89 -4.13 -5.42
CA ASP A 32 1.51 -3.13 -6.29
C ASP A 32 0.65 -1.85 -6.45
N PHE A 33 -0.67 -1.97 -6.35
CA PHE A 33 -1.62 -0.86 -6.54
C PHE A 33 -2.09 -0.18 -5.25
N ILE A 34 -1.66 -0.63 -4.06
CA ILE A 34 -2.17 -0.09 -2.78
C ILE A 34 -1.92 1.41 -2.64
N LEU A 35 -0.71 1.86 -2.96
CA LEU A 35 -0.35 3.28 -2.85
C LEU A 35 -1.21 4.14 -3.77
N ALA A 36 -1.25 3.80 -5.06
CA ALA A 36 -2.07 4.50 -6.04
C ALA A 36 -3.57 4.47 -5.67
N TYR A 37 -4.08 3.39 -5.07
CA TYR A 37 -5.47 3.36 -4.57
C TYR A 37 -5.69 4.33 -3.40
N LEU A 38 -4.75 4.42 -2.46
CA LEU A 38 -4.85 5.31 -1.30
C LEU A 38 -4.66 6.79 -1.68
N GLU A 39 -3.95 7.06 -2.77
CA GLU A 39 -3.68 8.40 -3.30
C GLU A 39 -4.67 8.85 -4.39
N ASP A 40 -5.67 8.03 -4.70
CA ASP A 40 -6.68 8.27 -5.75
C ASP A 40 -6.06 8.43 -7.16
N ASP A 41 -4.95 7.73 -7.43
CA ASP A 41 -4.18 7.76 -8.68
C ASP A 41 -4.44 6.51 -9.57
N LEU A 42 -5.50 5.75 -9.27
CA LEU A 42 -5.94 4.66 -10.12
C LEU A 42 -6.92 5.15 -11.18
N THR A 43 -6.81 4.62 -12.40
CA THR A 43 -7.87 4.77 -13.40
C THR A 43 -9.17 4.14 -12.92
N GLU A 44 -10.32 4.61 -13.39
CA GLU A 44 -11.64 4.07 -13.03
C GLU A 44 -11.72 2.54 -13.16
N ARG A 45 -11.13 2.00 -14.23
CA ARG A 45 -11.07 0.55 -14.46
C ARG A 45 -10.22 -0.16 -13.39
N GLN A 46 -9.07 0.40 -13.01
CA GLN A 46 -8.23 -0.18 -11.98
C GLN A 46 -8.93 -0.13 -10.61
N THR A 47 -9.54 1.00 -10.26
CA THR A 47 -10.33 1.16 -9.04
C THR A 47 -11.43 0.11 -8.95
N PHE A 48 -12.21 -0.08 -10.02
CA PHE A 48 -13.26 -1.10 -10.07
C PHE A 48 -12.72 -2.52 -9.79
N VAL A 49 -11.64 -2.92 -10.45
CA VAL A 49 -11.04 -4.26 -10.26
C VAL A 49 -10.45 -4.40 -8.84
N PHE A 50 -9.87 -3.33 -8.30
CA PHE A 50 -9.29 -3.30 -6.95
C PHE A 50 -10.37 -3.48 -5.88
N GLU A 51 -11.47 -2.73 -5.98
CA GLU A 51 -12.61 -2.86 -5.08
C GLU A 51 -13.32 -4.21 -5.20
N LEU A 52 -13.43 -4.75 -6.42
CA LEU A 52 -13.95 -6.09 -6.63
C LEU A 52 -13.09 -7.14 -5.90
N HIS A 53 -11.76 -7.00 -5.98
CA HIS A 53 -10.84 -7.87 -5.25
C HIS A 53 -11.03 -7.74 -3.73
N LEU A 54 -11.17 -6.52 -3.21
CA LEU A 54 -11.49 -6.29 -1.80
C LEU A 54 -12.78 -6.96 -1.37
N LYS A 55 -13.80 -7.07 -2.23
CA LYS A 55 -15.06 -7.77 -1.87
C LYS A 55 -14.87 -9.28 -1.71
N VAL A 56 -14.00 -9.90 -2.52
CA VAL A 56 -13.84 -11.36 -2.55
C VAL A 56 -12.69 -11.89 -1.69
N CYS A 57 -11.65 -11.08 -1.46
CA CYS A 57 -10.44 -11.51 -0.76
C CYS A 57 -10.37 -10.90 0.65
N ARG A 58 -10.57 -11.74 1.67
CA ARG A 58 -10.49 -11.30 3.07
C ARG A 58 -9.07 -10.86 3.44
N GLU A 59 -8.08 -11.60 2.96
CA GLU A 59 -6.67 -11.40 3.26
C GLU A 59 -6.19 -10.02 2.76
N CYS A 60 -6.61 -9.60 1.57
CA CYS A 60 -6.28 -8.27 1.03
C CYS A 60 -7.02 -7.14 1.76
N ARG A 61 -8.22 -7.37 2.29
CA ARG A 61 -8.88 -6.40 3.19
C ARG A 61 -8.08 -6.21 4.48
N GLU A 62 -7.73 -7.32 5.14
CA GLU A 62 -6.92 -7.30 6.37
C GLU A 62 -5.55 -6.63 6.12
N TYR A 63 -4.95 -6.89 4.95
CA TYR A 63 -3.70 -6.26 4.56
C TYR A 63 -3.85 -4.74 4.35
N LEU A 64 -4.89 -4.29 3.65
CA LEU A 64 -5.15 -2.86 3.45
C LEU A 64 -5.36 -2.12 4.78
N ASP A 65 -6.09 -2.73 5.71
CA ASP A 65 -6.31 -2.16 7.04
C ASP A 65 -4.99 -2.06 7.84
N ALA A 66 -4.15 -3.11 7.78
CA ALA A 66 -2.83 -3.10 8.39
C ALA A 66 -1.89 -2.05 7.76
N TYR A 67 -1.98 -1.88 6.44
CA TYR A 67 -1.22 -0.88 5.69
C TYR A 67 -1.60 0.54 6.12
N ARG A 68 -2.91 0.85 6.15
CA ARG A 68 -3.44 2.13 6.65
C ARG A 68 -2.99 2.42 8.08
N ARG A 69 -3.01 1.40 8.95
CA ARG A 69 -2.52 1.55 10.32
C ARG A 69 -1.02 1.84 10.39
N THR A 70 -0.23 1.23 9.52
CA THR A 70 1.21 1.51 9.42
C THR A 70 1.47 2.96 9.02
N ILE A 71 0.73 3.49 8.04
CA ILE A 71 0.81 4.92 7.67
C ILE A 71 0.50 5.80 8.88
N GLU A 72 -0.60 5.54 9.57
CA GLU A 72 -1.03 6.33 10.72
C GLU A 72 0.01 6.33 11.85
N LEU A 73 0.50 5.15 12.23
CA LEU A 73 1.55 5.03 13.25
C LEU A 73 2.85 5.72 12.84
N SER A 74 3.18 5.67 11.54
CA SER A 74 4.38 6.33 11.02
C SER A 74 4.24 7.85 11.11
N LYS A 75 3.07 8.40 10.74
CA LYS A 75 2.78 9.83 10.91
C LYS A 75 2.90 10.25 12.37
N GLN A 76 2.24 9.55 13.27
CA GLN A 76 2.28 9.83 14.71
C GLN A 76 3.70 9.77 15.29
N ALA A 77 4.55 8.85 14.82
CA ALA A 77 5.92 8.73 15.29
C ALA A 77 6.81 9.94 14.94
N PHE A 78 6.49 10.66 13.85
CA PHE A 78 7.21 11.84 13.38
C PHE A 78 6.44 13.16 13.60
N GLU A 79 5.20 13.08 14.08
CA GLU A 79 4.39 14.24 14.42
C GLU A 79 4.94 14.86 15.71
N HIS A 80 5.67 15.95 15.52
CA HIS A 80 6.19 16.75 16.62
C HIS A 80 5.54 18.14 16.57
N PRO A 81 4.34 18.31 17.16
CA PRO A 81 3.60 19.57 17.08
C PRO A 81 4.39 20.76 17.65
N ASP A 82 5.30 20.49 18.59
CA ASP A 82 6.16 21.50 19.21
C ASP A 82 7.50 21.71 18.50
N ARG A 83 7.80 20.95 17.44
CA ARG A 83 9.03 21.14 16.67
C ARG A 83 8.83 22.31 15.71
N PRO A 84 9.55 23.42 15.86
CA PRO A 84 9.42 24.53 14.94
C PRO A 84 9.84 24.08 13.53
N VAL A 85 8.99 24.31 12.55
CA VAL A 85 9.39 24.26 11.14
C VAL A 85 10.44 25.36 10.95
N PRO A 86 11.67 25.04 10.50
CA PRO A 86 12.69 26.05 10.25
C PRO A 86 12.16 27.12 9.29
N ALA A 87 12.44 28.39 9.59
CA ALA A 87 12.01 29.51 8.74
C ALA A 87 12.67 29.47 7.35
N GLU A 88 13.84 28.83 7.24
CA GLU A 88 14.59 28.64 6.01
C GLU A 88 14.89 27.16 5.80
N VAL A 89 14.69 26.69 4.57
CA VAL A 89 15.07 25.34 4.15
C VAL A 89 16.53 25.38 3.69
N PRO A 90 17.41 24.48 4.15
CA PRO A 90 18.79 24.44 3.72
C PRO A 90 18.94 24.30 2.19
N GLU A 91 19.75 25.15 1.57
CA GLU A 91 19.94 25.16 0.10
C GLU A 91 20.52 23.85 -0.45
N ASP A 92 21.36 23.18 0.33
CA ASP A 92 21.94 21.88 -0.01
C ASP A 92 20.87 20.79 -0.12
N LEU A 93 19.86 20.81 0.77
CA LEU A 93 18.71 19.92 0.68
C LEU A 93 17.87 20.22 -0.56
N VAL A 94 17.60 21.49 -0.84
CA VAL A 94 16.87 21.90 -2.05
C VAL A 94 17.59 21.40 -3.30
N LYS A 95 18.90 21.61 -3.37
CA LYS A 95 19.74 21.15 -4.49
C LYS A 95 19.70 19.62 -4.62
N ALA A 96 19.84 18.89 -3.53
CA ALA A 96 19.82 17.43 -3.55
C ALA A 96 18.48 16.86 -4.07
N VAL A 97 17.36 17.47 -3.71
CA VAL A 97 16.03 17.07 -4.21
C VAL A 97 15.88 17.37 -5.71
N LEU A 98 16.36 18.52 -6.18
CA LEU A 98 16.33 18.87 -7.60
C LEU A 98 17.21 17.94 -8.44
N ASP A 99 18.44 17.67 -7.99
CA ASP A 99 19.37 16.76 -8.66
C ASP A 99 18.78 15.34 -8.76
N ALA A 100 18.07 14.86 -7.73
CA ALA A 100 17.44 13.54 -7.73
C ALA A 100 16.20 13.44 -8.66
N ARG A 101 15.48 14.56 -8.86
CA ARG A 101 14.34 14.61 -9.79
C ARG A 101 14.78 14.58 -11.25
N ASP A 102 15.91 15.21 -11.55
CA ASP A 102 16.43 15.39 -12.91
C ASP A 102 17.36 14.24 -13.36
N ALA A 103 17.60 13.26 -12.48
CA ALA A 103 18.42 12.06 -12.72
C ALA A 103 17.62 10.90 -13.34
#